data_AF-A0A920AVA4-F1
#
_entry.id   AF-A0A920AVA4-F1
#
_cell.length_a   1.000
_cell.length_b   1.000
_cell.length_c   1.000
_cell.angle_alpha   90.00
_cell.angle_beta   90.00
_cell.angle_gamma   90.00
#
_symmetry.space_group_name_H-M   'P 1'
#
loop_
_entity.id
_entity.type
_entity.pdbx_description
1 polymer ?
#
loop_
_entity_poly.entity_id
_entity_poly.type
_entity_poly.pdbx_seq_one_letter_code
_entity_poly.pdbx_strand_id
1 'polypeptide(L)' 'MNVLVVGGAGYVGGGIVDKLKENHSVTVYDSLIYEESYRKDVKFVYGDIRDHENY' A
#
# COMPACT_ATOMS: atom_id res chain seq x y z
N MET A 1 14.14 -0.60 7.63
CA MET A 1 14.20 0.04 6.28
C MET A 1 12.86 0.69 6.00
N ASN A 2 12.82 1.68 5.12
CA ASN A 2 11.56 2.23 4.61
C ASN A 2 11.12 1.42 3.40
N VAL A 3 9.90 0.89 3.41
CA VAL A 3 9.37 0.05 2.33
C VAL A 3 8.05 0.64 1.81
N LEU A 4 7.98 0.87 0.51
CA LEU A 4 6.75 1.22 -0.19
C LEU A 4 6.16 -0.05 -0.82
N VAL A 5 4.93 -0.39 -0.46
CA VAL A 5 4.19 -1.49 -1.07
C VAL A 5 3.06 -0.91 -1.92
N VAL A 6 3.26 -0.94 -3.23
CA VAL A 6 2.24 -0.60 -4.23
C VAL A 6 1.27 -1.79 -4.37
N GLY A 7 -0.04 -1.54 -4.41
CA GLY A 7 -1.03 -2.61 -4.46
C GLY A 7 -1.18 -3.35 -3.11
N GLY A 8 -0.76 -2.70 -2.01
CA GLY A 8 -0.70 -3.30 -0.68
C GLY A 8 -2.05 -3.56 -0.02
N ALA A 9 -3.16 -3.10 -0.61
CA ALA A 9 -4.51 -3.41 -0.14
C ALA A 9 -5.02 -4.75 -0.68
N GLY A 10 -4.53 -5.22 -1.82
CA GLY A 10 -4.98 -6.48 -2.44
C GLY A 10 -4.50 -7.73 -1.70
N TYR A 11 -5.02 -8.89 -2.09
CA TYR A 11 -4.80 -10.18 -1.40
C TYR A 11 -3.32 -10.48 -1.07
N VAL A 12 -2.44 -10.44 -2.09
CA VAL A 12 -1.01 -10.74 -1.91
C VAL A 12 -0.31 -9.59 -1.19
N GLY A 13 -0.59 -8.35 -1.60
CA GLY A 13 0.02 -7.15 -1.01
C GLY A 13 -0.27 -7.03 0.49
N GLY A 14 -1.51 -7.34 0.89
CA GLY A 14 -1.92 -7.38 2.29
C GLY A 14 -1.07 -8.37 3.10
N GLY A 15 -0.92 -9.61 2.62
CA GLY A 15 -0.10 -10.61 3.30
C GLY A 15 1.38 -10.20 3.42
N ILE A 16 1.91 -9.51 2.41
CA ILE A 16 3.27 -8.95 2.43
C ILE A 16 3.39 -7.84 3.48
N VAL A 17 2.43 -6.91 3.54
CA VAL A 17 2.41 -5.81 4.52
C VAL A 17 2.42 -6.33 5.95
N ASP A 18 1.65 -7.39 6.25
CA ASP A 18 1.62 -7.95 7.60
C ASP A 18 2.97 -8.51 8.05
N LYS A 19 3.73 -9.11 7.12
CA LYS A 19 5.08 -9.61 7.42
C LYS A 19 6.12 -8.49 7.52
N LEU A 20 6.04 -7.49 6.64
CA LEU A 20 7.05 -6.43 6.59
C LEU A 20 6.93 -5.44 7.74
N LYS A 21 5.71 -5.13 8.20
CA LYS A 21 5.48 -4.13 9.26
C LYS A 21 6.09 -4.51 10.61
N GLU A 22 6.39 -5.80 10.83
CA GLU A 22 7.02 -6.29 12.06
C GLU A 22 8.44 -5.75 12.25
N ASN A 23 9.17 -5.46 11.16
CA ASN A 23 10.59 -5.11 11.21
C ASN A 23 10.94 -3.85 10.39
N HIS A 24 9.96 -3.27 9.69
CA HIS A 24 10.19 -2.20 8.74
C HIS A 24 9.10 -1.12 8.83
N SER A 25 9.48 0.11 8.47
CA SER A 25 8.53 1.21 8.31
C SER A 25 7.87 1.09 6.95
N VAL A 26 6.64 0.56 6.95
CA VAL A 26 5.88 0.28 5.73
C VAL A 26 4.96 1.44 5.41
N THR A 27 4.93 1.82 4.13
CA THR A 27 3.89 2.67 3.54
C THR A 27 3.18 1.88 2.44
N VAL A 28 1.85 1.88 2.45
CA VAL A 28 1.04 1.31 1.37
C VAL A 28 0.56 2.42 0.45
N TYR A 29 0.68 2.19 -0.85
CA TYR A 29 0.14 3.03 -1.90
C TYR A 29 -0.84 2.21 -2.74
N ASP A 30 -2.11 2.60 -2.75
CA ASP A 30 -3.16 1.83 -3.43
C ASP A 30 -4.33 2.73 -3.84
N SER A 31 -4.94 2.43 -4.98
CA SER A 31 -6.12 3.13 -5.50
C SER A 31 -7.44 2.49 -5.04
N LEU A 32 -7.38 1.39 -4.28
CA LEU A 32 -8.54 0.67 -3.72
C LEU A 32 -9.58 0.26 -4.77
N ILE A 33 -9.15 -0.03 -6.00
CA ILE A 33 -10.07 -0.38 -7.11
C ILE A 33 -11.00 -1.56 -6.75
N TYR A 34 -10.54 -2.48 -5.92
CA TYR A 34 -11.27 -3.70 -5.52
C TYR A 34 -11.66 -3.74 -4.03
N GLU A 35 -11.35 -2.71 -3.25
CA GLU A 35 -11.50 -2.71 -1.79
C GLU A 35 -12.30 -1.48 -1.34
N GLU A 36 -13.18 -1.61 -0.34
CA GLU A 36 -13.95 -0.46 0.16
C GLU A 36 -13.14 0.42 1.13
N SER A 37 -12.15 -0.16 1.80
CA SER A 37 -11.35 0.55 2.81
C SER A 37 -10.05 -0.18 3.10
N TYR A 38 -9.00 0.58 3.43
CA TYR A 38 -7.75 0.04 3.97
C TYR A 38 -7.72 0.21 5.49
N ARG A 39 -7.55 -0.89 6.24
CA ARG A 39 -7.70 -0.92 7.71
C ARG A 39 -6.46 -1.34 8.49
N LYS A 40 -5.32 -1.53 7.81
CA LYS A 40 -4.08 -1.94 8.50
C LYS A 40 -3.42 -0.73 9.14
N ASP A 41 -2.84 -0.96 10.31
CA ASP A 41 -2.10 0.05 11.08
C ASP A 41 -0.70 0.28 10.50
N VAL A 42 -0.66 0.84 9.28
CA VAL A 42 0.54 1.32 8.60
C VAL A 42 0.20 2.59 7.83
N LYS A 43 1.21 3.38 7.46
CA LYS A 43 0.98 4.60 6.66
C LYS A 43 0.32 4.21 5.34
N PHE A 44 -0.80 4.84 5.03
CA PHE A 44 -1.54 4.62 3.79
C PHE A 44 -1.56 5.89 2.94
N VAL A 45 -1.33 5.74 1.64
CA VAL A 45 -1.44 6.78 0.64
C VAL A 45 -2.44 6.30 -0.41
N TYR A 46 -3.55 7.00 -0.54
CA TYR A 46 -4.51 6.77 -1.60
C TYR A 46 -3.99 7.39 -2.90
N GLY A 47 -3.89 6.60 -3.97
CA GLY A 47 -3.46 7.10 -5.27
C GLY A 47 -3.34 6.00 -6.32
N ASP A 48 -3.30 6.41 -7.59
CA ASP A 48 -3.13 5.51 -8.72
C ASP A 48 -1.72 5.62 -9.30
N ILE A 49 -1.01 4.49 -9.44
CA ILE A 49 0.34 4.48 -10.00
C ILE A 49 0.41 4.91 -11.47
N ARG A 50 -0.74 4.92 -12.14
CA ARG A 50 -0.90 5.37 -13.52
C ARG A 50 -1.01 6.88 -13.63
N ASP A 51 -1.20 7.58 -12.51
CA ASP A 51 -1.22 9.05 -12.44
C ASP A 51 0.21 9.59 -12.55
N HIS A 52 0.76 9.47 -13.75
CA HIS A 52 1.93 10.20 -14.17
C HIS A 52 1.43 11.56 -14.63
N GLU A 53 1.43 12.57 -13.76
CA GLU A 53 1.25 13.94 -14.25
C GLU A 53 2.32 14.21 -15.31
N ASN A 54 1.88 14.23 -16.58
CA ASN A 54 2.71 14.60 -17.72
C ASN A 54 2.92 16.11 -17.63
N TYR A 55 4.08 16.54 -17.13
CA TYR A 55 4.58 17.89 -17.35
C TYR A 55 4.95 18.09 -18.83
#